data_AF-A0A7C7MN12-F1
#
_entry.id   AF-A0A7C7MN12-F1
#
_cell.length_a   1.000
_cell.length_b   1.000
_cell.length_c   1.000
_cell.angle_alpha   90.00
_cell.angle_beta   90.00
_cell.angle_gamma   90.00
#
_symmetry.space_group_name_H-M   'P 1'
#
loop_
_entity.id
_entity.type
_entity.pdbx_description
1 polymer ?
#
loop_
_entity_poly.entity_id
_entity_poly.type
_entity_poly.pdbx_seq_one_letter_code
_entity_poly.pdbx_strand_id
1 'polypeptide(L)'
;MSEETYTVAGKSMPEISIAVGLIFTLWGVAAYVMSDMASLTAMIPLFVGGPIGAMGLLSQLKPEKRKAFMHVSAVFGVLCALGGLRLPMVIMDDGSSTLLIASHTILLVLGSVYTYLCVQSFIWIRKQREANEA
;
A
#
# COMPACT_ATOMS: atom_id res chain seq x y z
N MET A 1 -23.98 20.24 6.30
CA MET A 1 -22.53 20.34 6.03
C MET A 1 -22.10 18.99 5.51
N SER A 2 -22.00 18.81 4.19
CA SER A 2 -21.44 17.58 3.62
C SER A 2 -19.98 17.51 4.03
N GLU A 3 -19.60 16.55 4.87
CA GLU A 3 -18.20 16.28 5.16
C GLU A 3 -17.53 15.94 3.83
N GLU A 4 -16.88 16.92 3.22
CA GLU A 4 -16.01 16.66 2.09
C GLU A 4 -15.03 15.59 2.58
N THR A 5 -15.08 14.42 1.97
CA THR A 5 -14.17 13.33 2.25
C THR A 5 -13.16 13.28 1.14
N TYR A 6 -11.87 13.21 1.49
CA TYR A 6 -10.83 13.03 0.48
C TYR A 6 -11.10 11.73 -0.29
N THR A 7 -11.39 11.88 -1.58
CA THR A 7 -11.63 10.77 -2.50
C THR A 7 -10.64 10.82 -3.64
N VAL A 8 -10.18 9.65 -4.06
CA VAL A 8 -9.32 9.48 -5.23
C VAL A 8 -10.07 8.52 -6.16
N ALA A 9 -10.32 8.95 -7.39
CA ALA A 9 -11.16 8.21 -8.34
C ALA A 9 -12.55 7.83 -7.77
N GLY A 10 -13.14 8.70 -6.94
CA GLY A 10 -14.44 8.46 -6.31
C GLY A 10 -14.43 7.45 -5.15
N LYS A 11 -13.25 6.96 -4.75
CA LYS A 11 -13.08 6.04 -3.61
C LYS A 11 -12.42 6.71 -2.43
N SER A 12 -12.84 6.33 -1.23
CA SER A 12 -12.22 6.76 0.02
C SER A 12 -10.87 6.08 0.24
N MET A 13 -10.00 6.70 1.03
CA MET A 13 -8.68 6.14 1.37
C MET A 13 -8.73 4.74 2.03
N PRO A 14 -9.68 4.43 2.92
CA PRO A 14 -9.89 3.06 3.40
C PRO A 14 -10.12 2.04 2.28
N GLU A 15 -10.99 2.36 1.31
CA GLU A 15 -11.29 1.47 0.19
C GLU A 15 -10.06 1.25 -0.71
N ILE A 16 -9.28 2.31 -0.94
CA ILE A 16 -8.02 2.22 -1.68
C ILE A 16 -7.03 1.32 -0.93
N SER A 17 -6.95 1.43 0.39
CA SER A 17 -6.07 0.59 1.22
C SER A 17 -6.48 -0.88 1.14
N ILE A 18 -7.79 -1.17 1.17
CA ILE A 18 -8.32 -2.52 0.97
C ILE A 18 -7.95 -3.03 -0.42
N ALA A 19 -8.18 -2.23 -1.47
CA ALA A 19 -7.88 -2.62 -2.84
C ALA A 19 -6.38 -2.88 -3.06
N VAL A 20 -5.51 -2.00 -2.57
CA VAL A 20 -4.05 -2.15 -2.64
C VAL A 20 -3.60 -3.38 -1.85
N GLY A 21 -4.14 -3.59 -0.65
CA GLY A 21 -3.85 -4.78 0.15
C GLY A 21 -4.26 -6.07 -0.55
N LEU A 22 -5.42 -6.09 -1.22
CA LEU A 22 -5.88 -7.22 -2.02
C LEU A 22 -4.97 -7.48 -3.22
N ILE A 23 -4.56 -6.43 -3.96
CA ILE A 23 -3.63 -6.56 -5.09
C ILE A 23 -2.32 -7.19 -4.62
N PHE A 24 -1.75 -6.71 -3.53
CA PHE A 24 -0.51 -7.26 -2.97
C PHE A 24 -0.67 -8.69 -2.45
N THR A 25 -1.81 -9.00 -1.83
CA THR A 25 -2.13 -10.35 -1.33
C THR A 25 -2.21 -11.33 -2.50
N LEU A 26 -3.00 -10.99 -3.53
CA LEU A 26 -3.15 -11.83 -4.73
C LEU A 26 -1.82 -11.98 -5.46
N TRP A 27 -1.04 -10.91 -5.60
CA TRP A 27 0.28 -10.97 -6.22
C TRP A 27 1.24 -11.87 -5.44
N GLY A 28 1.31 -11.74 -4.11
CA GLY A 28 2.19 -12.56 -3.28
C GLY A 28 1.86 -14.05 -3.36
N VAL A 29 0.57 -14.41 -3.37
CA VAL A 29 0.13 -15.79 -3.56
C VAL A 29 0.47 -16.28 -4.98
N ALA A 30 0.18 -15.49 -6.00
CA ALA A 30 0.49 -15.83 -7.39
C ALA A 30 2.00 -16.04 -7.59
N ALA A 31 2.83 -15.13 -7.08
CA ALA A 31 4.28 -15.22 -7.17
C ALA A 31 4.82 -16.47 -6.45
N TYR A 32 4.28 -16.82 -5.27
CA TYR A 32 4.65 -18.04 -4.59
C TYR A 32 4.35 -19.30 -5.41
N VAL A 33 3.14 -19.39 -5.97
CA VAL A 33 2.73 -20.52 -6.82
C VAL A 33 3.56 -20.58 -8.11
N MET A 34 3.81 -19.46 -8.77
CA MET A 34 4.63 -19.37 -9.98
C MET A 34 6.11 -19.69 -9.73
N SER A 35 6.57 -19.59 -8.49
CA SER A 35 7.93 -19.99 -8.09
C SER A 35 8.03 -21.48 -7.73
N ASP A 36 7.05 -22.30 -8.13
CA ASP A 36 6.91 -23.71 -7.73
C ASP A 36 6.93 -23.89 -6.20
N MET A 37 6.42 -22.88 -5.47
CA MET A 37 6.44 -22.83 -4.00
C MET A 37 7.86 -22.92 -3.39
N ALA A 38 8.90 -22.68 -4.20
CA ALA A 38 10.29 -22.78 -3.76
C ALA A 38 10.77 -21.54 -2.99
N SER A 39 10.10 -20.40 -3.17
CA SER A 39 10.58 -19.11 -2.67
C SER A 39 9.61 -18.46 -1.69
N LEU A 40 9.79 -18.72 -0.39
CA LEU A 40 9.04 -18.03 0.68
C LEU A 40 9.18 -16.49 0.62
N THR A 41 10.31 -16.00 0.08
CA THR A 41 10.53 -14.56 -0.14
C THR A 41 9.59 -13.96 -1.19
N ALA A 42 9.01 -14.77 -2.08
CA ALA A 42 7.99 -14.31 -3.04
C ALA A 42 6.68 -13.89 -2.36
N MET A 43 6.49 -14.29 -1.09
CA MET A 43 5.32 -13.89 -0.29
C MET A 43 5.51 -12.53 0.41
N ILE A 44 6.65 -11.85 0.27
CA ILE A 44 6.86 -10.51 0.86
C ILE A 44 5.71 -9.54 0.51
N PRO A 45 5.23 -9.44 -0.75
CA PRO A 45 4.07 -8.63 -1.12
C PRO A 45 2.83 -8.94 -0.28
N LEU A 46 2.55 -10.22 0.00
CA LEU A 46 1.44 -10.63 0.86
C LEU A 46 1.65 -10.16 2.30
N PHE A 47 2.85 -10.33 2.87
CA PHE A 47 3.15 -9.95 4.25
C PHE A 47 3.08 -8.44 4.49
N VAL A 48 3.37 -7.61 3.48
CA VAL A 48 3.20 -6.15 3.60
C VAL A 48 1.81 -5.69 3.19
N GLY A 49 1.20 -6.31 2.19
CA GLY A 49 -0.12 -5.97 1.68
C GLY A 49 -1.27 -6.38 2.60
N GLY A 50 -1.14 -7.52 3.27
CA GLY A 50 -2.11 -8.03 4.23
C GLY A 50 -2.42 -7.03 5.34
N PRO A 51 -1.41 -6.51 6.06
CA PRO A 51 -1.59 -5.44 7.04
C PRO A 51 -2.22 -4.17 6.46
N ILE A 52 -1.83 -3.72 5.27
CA ILE A 52 -2.42 -2.55 4.60
C ILE A 52 -3.92 -2.75 4.37
N GLY A 53 -4.30 -3.90 3.81
CA GLY A 53 -5.71 -4.25 3.57
C GLY A 53 -6.50 -4.40 4.87
N ALA A 54 -5.92 -5.06 5.88
CA ALA A 54 -6.54 -5.24 7.18
C ALA A 54 -6.77 -3.90 7.90
N MET A 55 -5.79 -2.99 7.89
CA MET A 55 -5.94 -1.64 8.45
C MET A 55 -6.99 -0.83 7.69
N GLY A 56 -7.05 -0.98 6.35
CA GLY A 56 -8.11 -0.42 5.52
C GLY A 56 -9.51 -0.87 5.98
N LEU A 57 -9.70 -2.17 6.15
CA LEU A 57 -10.98 -2.75 6.61
C LEU A 57 -11.34 -2.30 8.04
N LEU A 58 -10.38 -2.33 8.97
CA LEU A 58 -10.58 -1.86 10.33
C LEU A 58 -10.93 -0.37 10.39
N SER A 59 -10.37 0.44 9.49
CA SER A 59 -10.70 1.87 9.41
C SER A 59 -12.12 2.15 8.91
N GLN A 60 -12.72 1.23 8.14
CA GLN A 60 -14.15 1.28 7.78
C GLN A 60 -15.04 0.82 8.93
N LEU A 61 -14.68 -0.28 9.60
CA LEU A 61 -15.45 -0.84 10.71
C LEU A 61 -15.42 0.04 11.97
N LYS A 62 -14.32 0.77 12.20
CA LYS A 62 -14.11 1.62 13.37
C LYS A 62 -13.68 3.03 12.96
N PRO A 63 -14.62 3.86 12.47
CA PRO A 63 -14.33 5.21 12.00
C PRO A 63 -13.72 6.11 13.10
N GLU A 64 -14.04 5.85 14.37
CA GLU A 64 -13.49 6.56 15.54
C GLU A 64 -11.95 6.52 15.60
N LYS A 65 -11.34 5.42 15.16
CA LYS A 65 -9.88 5.22 15.17
C LYS A 65 -9.26 5.27 13.77
N ARG A 66 -10.01 5.75 12.77
CA ARG A 66 -9.58 5.80 11.37
C ARG A 66 -8.22 6.48 11.20
N LYS A 67 -7.94 7.59 11.90
CA LYS A 67 -6.64 8.27 11.83
C LYS A 67 -5.47 7.36 12.20
N ALA A 68 -5.59 6.57 13.27
CA ALA A 68 -4.54 5.67 13.73
C ALA A 68 -4.32 4.52 12.74
N PHE A 69 -5.40 3.88 12.28
CA PHE A 69 -5.31 2.79 11.31
C PHE A 69 -4.70 3.24 9.98
N MET A 70 -5.06 4.44 9.50
CA MET A 70 -4.48 4.98 8.27
C MET A 70 -2.99 5.33 8.42
N HIS A 71 -2.53 5.80 9.60
CA HIS A 71 -1.10 6.01 9.84
C HIS A 71 -0.33 4.70 9.85
N VAL A 72 -0.85 3.68 10.54
CA VAL A 72 -0.25 2.34 10.53
C VAL A 72 -0.16 1.81 9.10
N SER A 73 -1.25 1.94 8.32
CA SER A 73 -1.27 1.55 6.91
C SER A 73 -0.25 2.32 6.07
N ALA A 74 -0.10 3.63 6.28
CA ALA A 74 0.90 4.44 5.60
C ALA A 74 2.34 4.00 5.93
N VAL A 75 2.62 3.61 7.18
CA VAL A 75 3.93 3.07 7.57
C VAL A 75 4.22 1.76 6.80
N PHE A 76 3.24 0.86 6.68
CA PHE A 76 3.39 -0.33 5.84
C PHE A 76 3.57 0.01 4.36
N GLY A 77 2.91 1.05 3.86
CA GLY A 77 3.16 1.59 2.51
C GLY A 77 4.60 2.04 2.30
N VAL A 78 5.18 2.77 3.26
CA VAL A 78 6.59 3.18 3.23
C VAL A 78 7.51 1.98 3.27
N LEU A 79 7.27 1.02 4.18
CA LEU A 79 8.06 -0.21 4.27
C LEU A 79 8.02 -1.00 2.95
N CYS A 80 6.88 -1.02 2.28
CA CYS A 80 6.71 -1.63 0.97
C CYS A 80 7.58 -0.93 -0.09
N ALA A 81 7.53 0.40 -0.16
CA ALA A 81 8.37 1.17 -1.08
C ALA A 81 9.87 0.96 -0.80
N LEU A 82 10.28 0.93 0.48
CA LEU A 82 11.66 0.64 0.89
C LEU A 82 12.11 -0.78 0.50
N GLY A 83 11.23 -1.77 0.65
CA GLY A 83 11.48 -3.13 0.17
C GLY A 83 11.68 -3.19 -1.35
N GLY A 84 10.93 -2.38 -2.10
CA GLY A 84 11.07 -2.23 -3.55
C GLY A 84 12.32 -1.48 -4.01
N LEU A 85 13.00 -0.70 -3.16
CA LEU A 85 14.21 0.06 -3.53
C LEU A 85 15.38 -0.82 -3.96
N ARG A 86 15.36 -2.12 -3.67
CA ARG A 86 16.35 -3.07 -4.20
C ARG A 86 16.22 -3.31 -5.70
N LEU A 87 15.15 -2.86 -6.36
CA LEU A 87 14.88 -3.08 -7.77
C LEU A 87 16.08 -2.79 -8.70
N PRO A 88 16.83 -1.66 -8.59
CA PRO A 88 17.95 -1.40 -9.48
C PRO A 88 19.05 -2.47 -9.38
N MET A 89 19.34 -2.95 -8.16
CA MET A 89 20.32 -4.01 -7.95
C MET A 89 19.84 -5.34 -8.54
N VAL A 90 18.54 -5.65 -8.42
CA VAL A 90 17.93 -6.86 -8.98
C VAL A 90 17.91 -6.82 -10.52
N ILE A 91 17.70 -5.66 -11.13
CA ILE A 91 17.71 -5.52 -12.60
C ILE A 91 19.12 -5.65 -13.18
N MET A 92 20.14 -5.21 -12.44
CA MET A 92 21.54 -5.27 -12.88
C MET A 92 22.20 -6.64 -12.66
N ASP A 93 21.52 -7.55 -11.96
CA ASP A 93 21.99 -8.91 -11.73
C ASP A 93 21.49 -9.85 -12.84
N ASP A 94 22.42 -10.36 -13.66
CA ASP A 94 22.12 -11.25 -14.79
C ASP A 94 21.43 -12.57 -14.37
N GLY A 95 21.53 -12.95 -13.09
CA GLY A 95 20.88 -14.14 -12.53
C GLY A 95 19.45 -13.92 -12.05
N SER A 96 18.94 -12.68 -12.07
CA SER A 96 17.63 -12.35 -11.50
C SER A 96 16.48 -12.81 -12.37
N SER A 97 15.52 -13.50 -11.76
CA SER A 97 14.32 -13.97 -12.47
C SER A 97 13.35 -12.82 -12.75
N THR A 98 12.59 -12.93 -13.85
CA THR A 98 11.53 -11.98 -14.20
C THR A 98 10.53 -11.80 -13.05
N LEU A 99 10.24 -12.86 -12.31
CA LEU A 99 9.34 -12.85 -11.16
C LEU A 99 9.90 -12.01 -9.99
N LEU A 100 11.21 -12.09 -9.75
CA LEU A 100 11.88 -11.31 -8.71
C LEU A 100 11.88 -9.81 -9.06
N ILE A 101 12.18 -9.49 -10.32
CA ILE A 101 12.13 -8.11 -10.84
C ILE A 101 10.69 -7.56 -10.74
N ALA A 102 9.70 -8.32 -11.20
CA ALA A 102 8.29 -7.91 -11.15
C ALA A 102 7.81 -7.70 -9.72
N SER A 103 8.20 -8.56 -8.77
CA SER A 103 7.83 -8.43 -7.36
C SER A 103 8.45 -7.20 -6.70
N HIS A 104 9.72 -6.87 -6.99
CA HIS A 104 10.31 -5.62 -6.50
C HIS A 104 9.71 -4.39 -7.18
N THR A 105 9.30 -4.52 -8.45
CA THR A 105 8.67 -3.44 -9.21
C THR A 105 7.31 -3.08 -8.64
N ILE A 106 6.45 -4.07 -8.36
CA ILE A 106 5.13 -3.82 -7.78
C ILE A 106 5.24 -3.25 -6.37
N LEU A 107 6.18 -3.75 -5.54
CA LEU A 107 6.44 -3.20 -4.21
C LEU A 107 6.84 -1.73 -4.29
N LEU A 108 7.77 -1.39 -5.19
CA LEU A 108 8.25 -0.02 -5.35
C LEU A 108 7.15 0.90 -5.89
N VAL A 109 6.53 0.54 -7.02
CA VAL A 109 5.58 1.41 -7.72
C VAL A 109 4.28 1.53 -6.93
N LEU A 110 3.63 0.40 -6.60
CA LEU A 110 2.34 0.42 -5.91
C LEU A 110 2.50 0.92 -4.48
N GLY A 111 3.59 0.55 -3.78
CA GLY A 111 3.90 1.04 -2.44
C GLY A 111 4.15 2.55 -2.41
N SER A 112 4.91 3.08 -3.37
CA SER A 112 5.19 4.52 -3.46
C SER A 112 3.95 5.32 -3.80
N VAL A 113 3.16 4.88 -4.78
CA VAL A 113 1.90 5.52 -5.15
C VAL A 113 0.93 5.53 -3.97
N TYR A 114 0.76 4.39 -3.30
CA TYR A 114 -0.12 4.30 -2.13
C TYR A 114 0.34 5.23 -1.00
N THR A 115 1.63 5.25 -0.68
CA THR A 115 2.21 6.14 0.33
C THR A 115 1.98 7.61 -0.03
N TYR A 116 2.17 7.98 -1.30
CA TYR A 116 1.90 9.33 -1.79
C TYR A 116 0.43 9.73 -1.59
N LEU A 117 -0.51 8.84 -1.90
CA LEU A 117 -1.94 9.08 -1.67
C LEU A 117 -2.26 9.25 -0.18
N CYS A 118 -1.63 8.47 0.70
CA CYS A 118 -1.76 8.62 2.16
C CYS A 118 -1.29 10.00 2.65
N VAL A 119 -0.14 10.47 2.17
CA VAL A 119 0.39 11.80 2.52
C VAL A 119 -0.50 12.91 1.97
N GLN A 120 -0.97 12.79 0.73
CA GLN A 120 -1.89 13.76 0.14
C GLN A 120 -3.20 13.86 0.92
N SER A 121 -3.77 12.73 1.33
CA SER A 121 -4.96 12.70 2.17
C SER A 121 -4.74 13.44 3.50
N PHE A 122 -3.58 13.27 4.13
CA PHE A 122 -3.23 13.97 5.37
C PHE A 122 -3.14 15.49 5.16
N ILE A 123 -2.43 15.92 4.11
CA ILE A 123 -2.28 17.35 3.77
C ILE A 123 -3.65 17.98 3.49
N TRP A 124 -4.51 17.28 2.76
CA TRP A 124 -5.85 17.77 2.42
C TRP A 124 -6.73 17.97 3.65
N ILE A 125 -6.76 16.99 4.57
CA ILE A 125 -7.51 17.10 5.83
C ILE A 125 -7.00 18.28 6.67
N ARG A 126 -5.67 18.51 6.69
CA ARG A 126 -5.08 19.64 7.41
C ARG A 126 -5.53 20.98 6.84
N LYS A 127 -5.50 21.13 5.51
CA LYS A 127 -5.94 22.36 4.82
C LYS A 127 -7.41 22.67 5.06
N GLN A 128 -8.29 21.67 5.04
CA GLN A 128 -9.71 21.88 5.35
C GLN A 128 -9.94 22.32 6.79
N ARG A 129 -9.15 21.79 7.74
CA ARG A 129 -9.24 22.20 9.13
C ARG A 129 -8.86 23.68 9.30
N GLU A 130 -7.77 24.11 8.64
CA GLU A 130 -7.35 25.52 8.64
C GLU A 130 -8.40 26.44 7.98
N ALA A 131 -9.04 26.00 6.88
CA ALA A 131 -10.07 26.77 6.19
C ALA A 131 -11.40 26.89 6.96
N ASN A 132 -11.74 25.89 7.79
CA ASN A 132 -12.94 25.93 8.64
C ASN A 132 -12.74 26.74 9.93
N GLU A 133 -11.48 26.99 10.32
CA GLU A 133 -11.11 27.80 11.49
C GLU A 133 -10.92 29.29 11.15
N ALA A 134 -10.92 29.66 9.85
CA ALA A 134 -10.79 31.03 9.33
C ALA A 134 -12.15 31.64 8.95
#